data_AF-A0A8C7YMJ1-F1
#
_entry.id   AF-A0A8C7YMJ1-F1
#
_cell.length_a   1.000
_cell.length_b   1.000
_cell.length_c   1.000
_cell.angle_alpha   90.00
_cell.angle_beta   90.00
_cell.angle_gamma   90.00
#
_symmetry.space_group_name_H-M   'P 1'
#
loop_
_entity.id
_entity.type
_entity.pdbx_description
1 polymer ?
#
loop_
_entity_poly.entity_id
_entity_poly.type
_entity_poly.pdbx_seq_one_letter_code
_entity_poly.pdbx_strand_id
1 'polypeptide(L)'
;MVPPLSSILNNQSAQEMIMTHCSSDRNAPDASDVTCLFVCCMMIAVPLAATLFTALRKMEQSNKVNTPVDISSSNSLNFYGTMMTNGTTHSEMNGRTTEQNYSTPSILCFPQSCVYGCLQAFSLQTTTQSIFNSSSSSTHGGYSSLNGIRVLSLLWIICGHSAQFPVINNLDNYKTWRRTVESSSVYVLTISGPVFLAVDSFLLLGGLLSARSLLSSIDKAEDKLSASLVAKYLFKRIKRIQPLHVFTMCLTISLISLVPWGPYWFPFIDTMMDCKSYWWANLLLISNLIPVHDICIPWTWYLSLDFQCYTTTPLLVFFYRLNKRVFAIVAGSLLLLTTVASAVVTALLRLPVFQPSTMTSENYVLDYYVKPYTRYGPFLIGIMTGIHLRTKKKLLRQKVRLLNSLLECVFLYR
;
A
#
# COMPACT_ATOMS: atom_id res chain seq x y z
N MET A 1 -13.64 -5.29 -58.87
CA MET A 1 -12.72 -6.44 -58.90
C MET A 1 -11.31 -5.89 -58.87
N VAL A 2 -10.67 -5.90 -57.70
CA VAL A 2 -9.27 -5.49 -57.55
C VAL A 2 -8.42 -6.71 -57.93
N PRO A 3 -7.41 -6.59 -58.82
CA PRO A 3 -6.62 -7.74 -59.25
C PRO A 3 -5.69 -8.21 -58.11
N PRO A 4 -5.29 -9.49 -58.07
CA PRO A 4 -4.39 -9.99 -57.04
C PRO A 4 -2.97 -9.44 -57.28
N LEU A 5 -2.37 -8.91 -56.22
CA LEU A 5 -1.00 -8.42 -56.20
C LEU A 5 -0.03 -9.62 -56.37
N SER A 6 0.98 -9.45 -57.24
CA SER A 6 1.96 -10.48 -57.60
C SER A 6 2.81 -10.97 -56.43
N SER A 7 3.15 -12.27 -56.44
CA SER A 7 3.95 -13.02 -55.44
C SER A 7 5.40 -12.56 -55.23
N ILE A 8 5.82 -11.42 -55.77
CA ILE A 8 7.18 -10.88 -55.70
C ILE A 8 7.40 -10.02 -54.43
N LEU A 9 6.33 -9.67 -53.71
CA LEU A 9 6.41 -8.95 -52.43
C LEU A 9 6.54 -9.88 -51.20
N ASN A 10 6.64 -11.19 -51.39
CA ASN A 10 6.82 -12.14 -50.30
C ASN A 10 8.30 -12.20 -49.86
N ASN A 11 8.86 -11.06 -49.50
CA ASN A 11 10.12 -11.03 -48.75
C ASN A 11 9.75 -11.16 -47.28
N GLN A 12 10.17 -12.27 -46.66
CA GLN A 12 9.96 -12.62 -45.25
C GLN A 12 10.74 -11.70 -44.30
N SER A 13 10.48 -10.40 -44.36
CA SER A 13 10.69 -9.50 -43.24
C SER A 13 9.30 -9.12 -42.75
N ALA A 14 8.67 -10.03 -42.00
CA ALA A 14 7.49 -9.71 -41.22
C ALA A 14 7.92 -8.72 -40.12
N GLN A 15 8.04 -7.45 -40.50
CA GLN A 15 7.68 -6.37 -39.60
C GLN A 15 6.21 -6.66 -39.27
N GLU A 16 5.94 -7.09 -38.03
CA GLU A 16 4.57 -7.23 -37.53
C GLU A 16 3.87 -5.89 -37.70
N MET A 17 3.20 -5.71 -38.84
CA MET A 17 2.28 -4.61 -39.03
C MET A 17 1.09 -4.93 -38.15
N ILE A 18 0.99 -4.25 -37.01
CA ILE A 18 -0.18 -4.26 -36.15
C ILE A 18 -1.33 -3.69 -36.98
N MET A 19 -2.12 -4.56 -37.61
CA MET A 19 -3.31 -4.16 -38.34
C MET A 19 -4.43 -3.83 -37.35
N THR A 20 -4.87 -2.57 -37.35
CA THR A 20 -6.00 -2.14 -36.54
C THR A 20 -7.29 -2.67 -37.15
N HIS A 21 -7.94 -3.63 -36.50
CA HIS A 21 -9.29 -4.06 -36.88
C HIS A 21 -10.33 -3.35 -36.02
N CYS A 22 -11.40 -2.85 -36.65
CA CYS A 22 -12.60 -2.46 -35.91
C CYS A 22 -13.28 -3.73 -35.38
N SER A 23 -13.52 -3.80 -34.07
CA SER A 23 -14.30 -4.91 -33.50
C SER A 23 -15.73 -4.83 -34.03
N SER A 24 -16.15 -5.83 -34.79
CA SER A 24 -17.53 -5.91 -35.32
C SER A 24 -18.52 -6.43 -34.27
N ASP A 25 -18.04 -7.14 -33.24
CA ASP A 25 -18.87 -7.72 -32.20
C ASP A 25 -18.67 -7.00 -30.86
N ARG A 26 -19.79 -6.71 -30.18
CA ARG A 26 -19.78 -6.38 -28.75
C ARG A 26 -19.61 -7.69 -28.00
N ASN A 27 -18.48 -7.87 -27.31
CA ASN A 27 -18.32 -8.97 -26.37
C ASN A 27 -19.41 -8.84 -25.30
N ALA A 28 -20.32 -9.81 -25.24
CA ALA A 28 -21.32 -9.87 -24.18
C ALA A 28 -20.58 -10.08 -22.85
N PRO A 29 -20.95 -9.34 -21.78
CA PRO A 29 -20.30 -9.50 -20.48
C PRO A 29 -20.53 -10.92 -19.96
N ASP A 30 -19.45 -11.57 -19.54
CA ASP A 30 -19.50 -12.91 -18.97
C ASP A 30 -19.76 -12.87 -17.45
N ALA A 31 -19.82 -14.05 -16.82
CA ALA A 31 -20.06 -14.15 -15.38
C ALA A 31 -18.97 -13.45 -14.54
N SER A 32 -17.73 -13.40 -15.03
CA SER A 32 -16.62 -12.74 -14.32
C SER A 32 -16.74 -11.22 -14.38
N ASP A 33 -17.21 -10.68 -15.51
CA ASP A 33 -17.46 -9.25 -15.69
C ASP A 33 -18.60 -8.77 -14.78
N VAL A 34 -19.69 -9.55 -14.72
CA VAL A 34 -20.83 -9.28 -13.81
C VAL A 34 -20.40 -9.35 -12.35
N THR A 35 -19.58 -10.34 -11.98
CA THR A 35 -19.06 -10.49 -10.61
C THR A 35 -18.18 -9.31 -10.22
N CYS A 36 -17.26 -8.90 -11.11
CA CYS A 36 -16.39 -7.75 -10.86
C CYS A 36 -17.19 -6.44 -10.73
N LEU A 37 -18.20 -6.25 -11.57
CA LEU A 37 -19.07 -5.08 -11.51
C LEU A 37 -19.83 -5.04 -10.17
N PHE A 38 -20.38 -6.18 -9.73
CA PHE A 38 -21.05 -6.29 -8.44
C PHE A 38 -20.11 -5.93 -7.28
N VAL A 39 -18.87 -6.44 -7.28
CA VAL A 39 -17.85 -6.09 -6.27
C VAL A 39 -17.57 -4.59 -6.27
N CYS A 40 -17.40 -3.98 -7.45
CA CYS A 40 -17.19 -2.53 -7.56
C CYS A 40 -18.38 -1.74 -7.02
N CYS A 41 -19.61 -2.10 -7.39
CA CYS A 41 -20.82 -1.46 -6.88
C CYS A 41 -20.91 -1.58 -5.36
N MET A 42 -20.64 -2.74 -4.77
CA MET A 42 -20.67 -2.92 -3.31
C MET A 42 -19.61 -2.09 -2.60
N MET A 43 -18.39 -2.03 -3.13
CA MET A 43 -17.30 -1.26 -2.54
C MET A 43 -17.50 0.26 -2.62
N ILE A 44 -18.36 0.74 -3.52
CA ILE A 44 -18.77 2.15 -3.61
C ILE A 44 -20.04 2.41 -2.76
N ALA A 45 -21.03 1.52 -2.84
CA ALA A 45 -22.32 1.68 -2.18
C ALA A 45 -22.19 1.63 -0.65
N VAL A 46 -21.36 0.75 -0.10
CA VAL A 46 -21.20 0.61 1.36
C VAL A 46 -20.68 1.90 2.01
N PRO A 47 -19.58 2.53 1.54
CA PRO A 47 -19.14 3.83 2.05
C PRO A 47 -20.17 4.95 1.89
N LEU A 48 -20.89 5.00 0.76
CA LEU A 48 -21.93 6.01 0.52
C LEU A 48 -23.11 5.85 1.49
N ALA A 49 -23.61 4.62 1.66
CA ALA A 49 -24.68 4.31 2.59
C ALA A 49 -24.26 4.59 4.05
N ALA A 50 -23.03 4.24 4.42
CA ALA A 50 -22.46 4.55 5.73
C ALA A 50 -22.33 6.06 5.98
N THR A 51 -21.96 6.82 4.95
CA THR A 51 -21.88 8.29 5.00
C THR A 51 -23.27 8.89 5.20
N LEU A 52 -24.26 8.46 4.41
CA LEU A 52 -25.65 8.90 4.54
C LEU A 52 -26.21 8.58 5.93
N PHE A 53 -26.02 7.36 6.42
CA PHE A 53 -26.46 6.94 7.74
C PHE A 53 -25.82 7.78 8.85
N THR A 54 -24.51 8.05 8.76
CA THR A 54 -23.80 8.90 9.74
C THR A 54 -24.31 10.33 9.72
N ALA A 55 -24.56 10.89 8.53
CA ALA A 55 -25.08 12.24 8.36
C ALA A 55 -26.50 12.37 8.94
N LEU A 56 -27.38 11.41 8.64
CA LEU A 56 -28.75 11.37 9.16
C LEU A 56 -28.77 11.29 10.69
N ARG A 57 -27.94 10.44 11.30
CA ARG A 57 -27.83 10.37 12.77
C ARG A 57 -27.30 11.66 13.38
N LYS A 58 -26.33 12.31 12.74
CA LYS A 58 -25.81 13.61 13.20
C LYS A 58 -26.89 14.69 13.14
N MET A 59 -27.71 14.70 12.09
CA MET A 59 -28.87 15.60 11.97
C MET A 59 -29.93 15.32 13.05
N GLU A 60 -30.24 14.05 13.30
CA GLU A 60 -31.20 13.66 14.35
C GLU A 60 -30.71 14.09 15.75
N GLN A 61 -29.42 13.92 16.04
CA GLN A 61 -28.80 14.38 17.28
C GLN A 61 -28.80 15.91 17.38
N SER A 62 -28.51 16.63 16.29
CA SER A 62 -28.58 18.09 16.27
C SER A 62 -30.01 18.60 16.52
N ASN A 63 -31.02 17.92 15.96
CA ASN A 63 -32.42 18.30 16.13
C ASN A 63 -32.92 18.01 17.56
N LYS A 64 -32.41 16.96 18.23
CA LYS A 64 -32.67 16.68 19.65
C LYS A 64 -31.99 17.66 20.61
N VAL A 65 -30.88 18.29 20.21
CA VAL A 65 -30.20 19.34 20.98
C VAL A 65 -30.81 20.73 20.76
N ASN A 66 -31.41 20.95 19.59
CA ASN A 66 -32.04 22.24 19.23
C ASN A 66 -33.54 22.34 19.57
N THR A 67 -34.12 21.33 20.24
CA THR A 67 -35.48 21.44 20.78
C THR A 67 -35.40 22.27 22.08
N PRO A 68 -36.13 23.40 22.20
CA PRO A 68 -36.13 24.16 23.45
C PRO A 68 -36.76 23.27 24.53
N VAL A 69 -35.96 22.86 25.51
CA VAL A 69 -36.47 22.22 26.72
C VAL A 69 -37.20 23.31 27.50
N ASP A 70 -38.53 23.22 27.52
CA ASP A 70 -39.36 24.00 28.41
C ASP A 70 -38.90 23.77 29.85
N ILE A 71 -38.61 24.88 30.52
CA ILE A 71 -38.20 24.95 31.91
C ILE A 71 -39.38 24.48 32.78
N SER A 72 -39.25 23.31 33.40
CA SER A 72 -39.87 23.04 34.69
C SER A 72 -39.02 22.10 35.55
N SER A 73 -38.22 22.72 36.41
CA SER A 73 -37.76 22.28 37.74
C SER A 73 -37.42 20.79 37.98
N SER A 74 -36.13 20.47 38.08
CA SER A 74 -35.43 20.29 39.38
C SER A 74 -34.09 19.54 39.24
N ASN A 75 -33.02 20.25 39.65
CA ASN A 75 -31.74 19.83 40.21
C ASN A 75 -30.88 18.68 39.63
N SER A 76 -29.61 19.06 39.38
CA SER A 76 -28.39 18.25 39.22
C SER A 76 -28.27 17.54 37.85
N LEU A 77 -27.17 17.59 37.11
CA LEU A 77 -25.77 17.80 37.45
C LEU A 77 -25.04 18.26 36.17
N ASN A 78 -24.22 19.31 36.28
CA ASN A 78 -23.29 19.77 35.24
C ASN A 78 -22.27 18.68 34.90
N PHE A 79 -21.99 18.43 33.61
CA PHE A 79 -20.66 17.97 33.20
C PHE A 79 -20.31 18.43 31.78
N TYR A 80 -19.74 19.62 31.68
CA TYR A 80 -18.95 20.07 30.53
C TYR A 80 -17.55 20.39 31.03
N GLY A 81 -16.55 19.68 30.50
CA GLY A 81 -15.14 20.07 30.51
C GLY A 81 -14.41 20.04 31.86
N THR A 82 -13.52 19.07 32.05
CA THR A 82 -12.34 19.24 32.93
C THR A 82 -11.15 18.49 32.36
N MET A 83 -10.23 19.26 31.77
CA MET A 83 -8.80 19.04 31.99
C MET A 83 -8.53 19.20 33.49
N MET A 84 -7.73 18.31 34.09
CA MET A 84 -6.48 18.66 34.80
C MET A 84 -5.90 17.46 35.59
N THR A 85 -4.58 17.30 35.43
CA THR A 85 -3.50 16.98 36.39
C THR A 85 -3.73 16.14 37.65
N ASN A 86 -2.77 15.21 37.86
CA ASN A 86 -2.10 14.76 39.09
C ASN A 86 -2.84 14.77 40.44
N GLY A 87 -2.75 13.62 41.12
CA GLY A 87 -2.75 13.54 42.59
C GLY A 87 -3.65 12.43 43.16
N THR A 88 -3.02 11.35 43.63
CA THR A 88 -3.27 10.68 44.93
C THR A 88 -4.63 10.97 45.59
N THR A 89 -5.49 10.01 45.96
CA THR A 89 -5.31 8.98 47.00
C THR A 89 -6.64 8.19 47.16
N HIS A 90 -6.56 6.92 47.63
CA HIS A 90 -7.54 6.09 48.36
C HIS A 90 -8.98 5.94 47.80
N SER A 91 -9.38 4.77 47.30
CA SER A 91 -9.92 3.63 48.08
C SER A 91 -11.15 4.00 48.92
N GLU A 92 -12.34 3.55 48.50
CA GLU A 92 -13.14 2.64 49.33
C GLU A 92 -14.33 2.05 48.58
N MET A 93 -14.63 0.81 48.97
CA MET A 93 -15.55 -0.16 48.43
C MET A 93 -16.76 -0.22 49.37
N ASN A 94 -17.98 -0.34 48.82
CA ASN A 94 -19.16 -0.99 49.41
C ASN A 94 -20.31 -0.80 48.38
N GLY A 95 -21.02 -1.80 47.87
CA GLY A 95 -21.35 -3.11 48.40
C GLY A 95 -22.78 -3.10 48.93
N ARG A 96 -23.76 -3.49 48.10
CA ARG A 96 -24.92 -4.32 48.51
C ARG A 96 -25.82 -4.71 47.34
N THR A 97 -25.98 -6.03 47.28
CA THR A 97 -26.84 -6.92 46.49
C THR A 97 -28.31 -6.88 46.92
N THR A 98 -29.23 -7.02 45.96
CA THR A 98 -30.45 -7.85 46.14
C THR A 98 -30.92 -8.44 44.81
N GLU A 99 -31.28 -9.72 44.86
CA GLU A 99 -31.60 -10.67 43.79
C GLU A 99 -33.00 -10.48 43.17
N GLN A 100 -33.21 -10.92 41.92
CA GLN A 100 -34.11 -12.04 41.59
C GLN A 100 -34.11 -12.40 40.08
N ASN A 101 -34.17 -13.70 39.83
CA ASN A 101 -34.08 -14.44 38.57
C ASN A 101 -35.23 -14.18 37.58
N TYR A 102 -34.96 -14.25 36.27
CA TYR A 102 -35.67 -15.12 35.31
C TYR A 102 -34.83 -15.29 34.03
N SER A 103 -34.61 -16.54 33.64
CA SER A 103 -33.86 -17.00 32.48
C SER A 103 -34.71 -17.01 31.20
N THR A 104 -34.20 -16.41 30.12
CA THR A 104 -34.58 -16.69 28.71
C THR A 104 -33.37 -16.44 27.79
N PRO A 105 -33.29 -17.11 26.62
CA PRO A 105 -32.03 -17.48 25.98
C PRO A 105 -31.28 -16.28 25.39
N SER A 106 -29.97 -16.31 25.56
CA SER A 106 -29.02 -15.33 25.02
C SER A 106 -29.05 -15.30 23.50
N ILE A 107 -29.83 -14.37 22.93
CA ILE A 107 -29.54 -13.83 21.60
C ILE A 107 -28.22 -13.07 21.73
N LEU A 108 -27.22 -13.49 20.96
CA LEU A 108 -25.91 -12.85 20.87
C LEU A 108 -26.09 -11.44 20.28
N CYS A 109 -26.51 -10.50 21.10
CA CYS A 109 -26.77 -9.12 20.73
C CYS A 109 -25.41 -8.43 20.56
N PHE A 110 -24.92 -8.33 19.32
CA PHE A 110 -23.79 -7.45 19.01
C PHE A 110 -24.16 -6.04 19.49
N PRO A 111 -23.41 -5.43 20.42
CA PRO A 111 -23.80 -4.14 20.97
C PRO A 111 -23.88 -3.13 19.83
N GLN A 112 -24.99 -2.38 19.78
CA GLN A 112 -25.30 -1.39 18.76
C GLN A 112 -24.19 -0.34 18.55
N SER A 113 -23.31 -0.17 19.55
CA SER A 113 -22.09 0.65 19.52
C SER A 113 -21.00 0.12 18.59
N CYS A 114 -20.84 -1.20 18.46
CA CYS A 114 -19.83 -1.81 17.60
C CYS A 114 -20.22 -1.72 16.13
N VAL A 115 -21.49 -2.00 15.81
CA VAL A 115 -22.04 -1.83 14.45
C VAL A 115 -21.96 -0.38 14.01
N TYR A 116 -22.32 0.55 14.91
CA TYR A 116 -22.18 1.98 14.66
C TYR A 116 -20.72 2.40 14.43
N GLY A 117 -19.78 1.91 15.25
CA GLY A 117 -18.35 2.18 15.06
C GLY A 117 -17.78 1.61 13.76
N CYS A 118 -18.24 0.42 13.34
CA CYS A 118 -17.90 -0.17 12.04
C CYS A 118 -18.45 0.67 10.88
N LEU A 119 -19.72 1.08 10.93
CA LEU A 119 -20.32 1.95 9.91
C LEU A 119 -19.61 3.31 9.83
N GLN A 120 -19.25 3.89 10.98
CA GLN A 120 -18.51 5.14 11.02
C GLN A 120 -17.13 5.01 10.36
N ALA A 121 -16.47 3.84 10.48
CA ALA A 121 -15.20 3.58 9.80
C ALA A 121 -15.31 3.56 8.25
N PHE A 122 -16.52 3.34 7.70
CA PHE A 122 -16.79 3.41 6.26
C PHE A 122 -17.35 4.77 5.81
N SER A 123 -17.66 5.68 6.74
CA SER A 123 -18.18 7.01 6.41
C SER A 123 -17.09 7.89 5.81
N LEU A 124 -17.32 8.33 4.57
CA LEU A 124 -16.43 9.24 3.84
C LEU A 124 -16.30 10.57 4.55
N GLN A 125 -17.39 11.11 5.12
CA GLN A 125 -17.36 12.41 5.80
C GLN A 125 -16.36 12.42 6.98
N THR A 126 -16.43 11.40 7.83
CA THR A 126 -15.55 11.31 9.01
C THR A 126 -14.10 11.00 8.62
N THR A 127 -13.91 10.12 7.64
CA THR A 127 -12.58 9.75 7.13
C THR A 127 -11.91 10.92 6.43
N THR A 128 -12.66 11.70 5.65
CA THR A 128 -12.17 12.86 4.89
C THR A 128 -11.70 13.97 5.82
N GLN A 129 -12.45 14.25 6.89
CA GLN A 129 -11.99 15.17 7.94
C GLN A 129 -10.68 14.69 8.56
N SER A 130 -10.54 13.39 8.86
CA SER A 130 -9.28 12.85 9.36
C SER A 130 -8.11 12.94 8.36
N ILE A 131 -8.37 12.89 7.05
CA ILE A 131 -7.34 13.01 6.00
C ILE A 131 -6.86 14.46 5.89
N PHE A 132 -7.77 15.44 5.92
CA PHE A 132 -7.42 16.86 5.80
C PHE A 132 -6.92 17.48 7.12
N ASN A 133 -7.17 16.82 8.25
CA ASN A 133 -6.65 17.25 9.55
C ASN A 133 -5.13 16.97 9.65
N SER A 134 -4.34 18.00 9.34
CA SER A 134 -2.89 18.01 9.49
C SER A 134 -2.42 18.03 10.96
N SER A 135 -3.34 18.19 11.91
CA SER A 135 -3.08 18.36 13.34
C SER A 135 -2.72 17.06 14.09
N SER A 136 -2.50 15.95 13.39
CA SER A 136 -2.11 14.70 14.04
C SER A 136 -0.64 14.74 14.46
N SER A 137 -0.39 15.38 15.60
CA SER A 137 0.74 15.07 16.48
C SER A 137 0.66 13.59 16.82
N SER A 138 1.23 12.74 15.96
CA SER A 138 1.27 11.31 16.19
C SER A 138 1.81 11.05 17.60
N THR A 139 0.95 10.59 18.50
CA THR A 139 1.26 10.29 19.90
C THR A 139 2.37 9.22 20.01
N HIS A 140 2.68 8.58 18.88
CA HIS A 140 3.79 7.65 18.67
C HIS A 140 4.83 8.14 17.65
N GLY A 141 5.25 9.40 17.69
CA GLY A 141 6.49 9.90 17.05
C GLY A 141 6.76 9.36 15.64
N GLY A 142 5.82 9.60 14.72
CA GLY A 142 5.97 9.33 13.29
C GLY A 142 7.11 10.17 12.68
N TYR A 143 7.68 9.70 11.58
CA TYR A 143 8.68 10.46 10.84
C TYR A 143 7.96 11.24 9.73
N SER A 144 7.60 12.50 9.99
CA SER A 144 6.86 13.32 9.02
C SER A 144 7.59 13.45 7.68
N SER A 145 8.93 13.54 7.72
CA SER A 145 9.78 13.58 6.52
C SER A 145 9.62 12.36 5.61
N LEU A 146 9.27 11.17 6.13
CA LEU A 146 9.04 9.99 5.29
C LEU A 146 7.79 10.14 4.41
N ASN A 147 6.81 10.94 4.84
CA ASN A 147 5.66 11.24 3.99
C ASN A 147 6.08 12.14 2.81
N GLY A 148 6.99 13.10 3.02
CA GLY A 148 7.57 13.89 1.94
C GLY A 148 8.31 13.03 0.92
N ILE A 149 9.15 12.09 1.39
CA ILE A 149 9.86 11.14 0.50
C ILE A 149 8.87 10.31 -0.32
N ARG A 150 7.76 9.84 0.29
CA ARG A 150 6.71 9.11 -0.44
C ARG A 150 6.07 9.96 -1.54
N VAL A 151 5.74 11.22 -1.24
CA VAL A 151 5.12 12.11 -2.24
C VAL A 151 6.07 12.33 -3.42
N LEU A 152 7.34 12.64 -3.15
CA LEU A 152 8.35 12.82 -4.20
C LEU A 152 8.57 11.52 -5.01
N SER A 153 8.59 10.37 -4.34
CA SER A 153 8.74 9.07 -5.00
C SER A 153 7.51 8.71 -5.85
N LEU A 154 6.28 9.01 -5.37
CA LEU A 154 5.05 8.83 -6.16
C LEU A 154 5.07 9.73 -7.40
N LEU A 155 5.43 11.00 -7.23
CA LEU A 155 5.53 11.94 -8.34
C LEU A 155 6.53 11.45 -9.39
N TRP A 156 7.69 10.97 -8.95
CA TRP A 156 8.70 10.39 -9.83
C TRP A 156 8.15 9.18 -10.61
N ILE A 157 7.46 8.25 -9.95
CA ILE A 157 6.81 7.10 -10.60
C ILE A 157 5.78 7.55 -11.65
N ILE A 158 4.91 8.51 -11.30
CA ILE A 158 3.86 9.02 -12.19
C ILE A 158 4.46 9.70 -13.42
N CYS A 159 5.46 10.56 -13.24
CA CYS A 159 6.14 11.24 -14.35
C CYS A 159 6.81 10.22 -15.28
N GLY A 160 7.53 9.25 -14.71
CA GLY A 160 8.22 8.22 -15.47
C GLY A 160 7.29 7.34 -16.29
N HIS A 161 6.23 6.80 -15.68
CA HIS A 161 5.27 5.97 -16.40
C HIS A 161 4.49 6.76 -17.46
N SER A 162 4.05 7.98 -17.15
CA SER A 162 3.37 8.85 -18.12
C SER A 162 4.23 9.13 -19.36
N ALA A 163 5.55 9.26 -19.17
CA ALA A 163 6.47 9.42 -20.29
C ALA A 163 6.71 8.10 -21.04
N GLN A 164 6.81 6.95 -20.37
CA GLN A 164 7.21 5.68 -21.01
C GLN A 164 6.07 4.95 -21.73
N PHE A 165 4.85 4.96 -21.18
CA PHE A 165 3.73 4.16 -21.72
C PHE A 165 3.37 4.44 -23.19
N PRO A 166 3.40 5.69 -23.69
CA PRO A 166 3.16 5.95 -25.11
C PRO A 166 4.12 5.20 -26.04
N VAL A 167 5.40 5.07 -25.64
CA VAL A 167 6.40 4.35 -26.43
C VAL A 167 6.30 2.84 -26.28
N ILE A 168 6.06 2.35 -25.06
CA ILE A 168 5.86 0.91 -24.82
C ILE A 168 4.68 0.38 -25.64
N ASN A 169 3.63 1.19 -25.83
CA ASN A 169 2.45 0.84 -26.61
C ASN A 169 2.56 1.24 -28.10
N ASN A 170 3.74 1.65 -28.58
CA ASN A 170 3.95 2.10 -29.97
C ASN A 170 2.99 3.22 -30.43
N LEU A 171 2.49 4.05 -29.50
CA LEU A 171 1.56 5.15 -29.79
C LEU A 171 2.28 6.41 -30.30
N ASP A 172 3.59 6.52 -30.08
CA ASP A 172 4.41 7.63 -30.55
C ASP A 172 5.69 7.12 -31.23
N ASN A 173 6.22 7.92 -32.15
CA ASN A 173 7.50 7.63 -32.78
C ASN A 173 8.62 7.73 -31.72
N TYR A 174 9.31 6.61 -31.50
CA TYR A 174 10.40 6.52 -30.53
C TYR A 174 11.44 7.65 -30.64
N LYS A 175 11.85 8.04 -31.86
CA LYS A 175 12.86 9.09 -32.06
C LYS A 175 12.32 10.46 -31.70
N THR A 176 11.06 10.74 -32.04
CA THR A 176 10.38 12.00 -31.69
C THR A 176 10.17 12.10 -30.19
N TRP A 177 9.61 11.06 -29.57
CA TRP A 177 9.45 10.96 -28.13
C TRP A 177 10.77 11.20 -27.40
N ARG A 178 11.84 10.49 -27.81
CA ARG A 178 13.16 10.60 -27.18
C ARG A 178 13.67 12.04 -27.22
N ARG A 179 13.59 12.70 -28.38
CA ARG A 179 14.00 14.11 -28.52
C ARG A 179 13.18 15.02 -27.61
N THR A 180 11.87 14.83 -27.56
CA THR A 180 10.97 15.63 -26.72
C THR A 180 11.31 15.46 -25.25
N VAL A 181 11.52 14.22 -24.79
CA VAL A 181 11.80 13.95 -23.38
C VAL A 181 13.21 14.42 -22.99
N GLU A 182 14.23 14.21 -23.84
CA GLU A 182 15.58 14.73 -23.63
C GLU A 182 15.63 16.27 -23.58
N SER A 183 14.74 16.96 -24.30
CA SER A 183 14.63 18.42 -24.29
C SER A 183 13.89 19.01 -23.09
N SER A 184 13.24 18.17 -22.27
CA SER A 184 12.39 18.62 -21.17
C SER A 184 13.18 18.82 -19.88
N SER A 185 12.86 19.86 -19.10
CA SER A 185 13.45 20.06 -17.76
C SER A 185 13.11 18.93 -16.77
N VAL A 186 12.05 18.14 -17.03
CA VAL A 186 11.69 16.96 -16.22
C VAL A 186 12.34 15.67 -16.72
N TYR A 187 13.27 15.73 -17.69
CA TYR A 187 14.00 14.60 -18.26
C TYR A 187 14.59 13.65 -17.21
N VAL A 188 15.11 14.19 -16.10
CA VAL A 188 15.69 13.42 -14.99
C VAL A 188 14.66 12.53 -14.30
N LEU A 189 13.41 12.99 -14.22
CA LEU A 189 12.31 12.23 -13.63
C LEU A 189 11.70 11.21 -14.60
N THR A 190 11.95 11.35 -15.91
CA THR A 190 11.27 10.55 -16.94
C THR A 190 12.16 9.51 -17.60
N ILE A 191 13.42 9.85 -17.90
CA ILE A 191 14.35 8.98 -18.66
C ILE A 191 15.75 8.94 -18.03
N SER A 192 16.35 10.06 -17.57
CA SER A 192 17.78 10.05 -17.18
C SER A 192 18.09 9.42 -15.82
N GLY A 193 17.08 9.24 -14.95
CA GLY A 193 17.16 8.30 -13.83
C GLY A 193 16.37 7.04 -14.21
N PRO A 194 16.80 5.83 -13.85
CA PRO A 194 15.92 4.68 -14.04
C PRO A 194 14.68 4.95 -13.19
N VAL A 195 13.55 5.27 -13.82
CA VAL A 195 12.22 5.41 -13.18
C VAL A 195 11.96 4.21 -12.27
N PHE A 196 12.48 3.06 -12.69
CA PHE A 196 12.56 1.79 -11.98
C PHE A 196 13.26 1.84 -10.60
N LEU A 197 14.12 2.82 -10.31
CA LEU A 197 14.73 3.02 -8.99
C LEU A 197 13.81 3.79 -8.02
N ALA A 198 12.80 4.52 -8.53
CA ALA A 198 11.85 5.22 -7.65
C ALA A 198 11.14 4.23 -6.72
N VAL A 199 10.90 3.00 -7.22
CA VAL A 199 10.33 1.89 -6.46
C VAL A 199 11.22 1.47 -5.28
N ASP A 200 12.54 1.57 -5.41
CA ASP A 200 13.49 1.19 -4.35
C ASP A 200 13.36 2.10 -3.13
N SER A 201 12.97 3.35 -3.33
CA SER A 201 12.63 4.28 -2.23
C SER A 201 11.48 3.73 -1.39
N PHE A 202 10.43 3.19 -2.04
CA PHE A 202 9.32 2.57 -1.31
C PHE A 202 9.71 1.27 -0.63
N LEU A 203 10.53 0.43 -1.25
CA LEU A 203 11.04 -0.80 -0.63
C LEU A 203 11.86 -0.48 0.62
N LEU A 204 12.75 0.52 0.56
CA LEU A 204 13.53 0.99 1.72
C LEU A 204 12.62 1.49 2.85
N LEU A 205 11.65 2.34 2.54
CA LEU A 205 10.66 2.81 3.52
C LEU A 205 9.82 1.66 4.08
N GLY A 206 9.48 0.69 3.21
CA GLY A 206 8.79 -0.55 3.53
C GLY A 206 9.54 -1.32 4.60
N GLY A 207 10.82 -1.62 4.38
CA GLY A 207 11.68 -2.33 5.34
C GLY A 207 11.87 -1.59 6.66
N LEU A 208 12.09 -0.27 6.61
CA LEU A 208 12.28 0.57 7.81
C LEU A 208 11.04 0.55 8.71
N LEU A 209 9.86 0.77 8.12
CA LEU A 209 8.60 0.78 8.85
C LEU A 209 8.16 -0.62 9.26
N SER A 210 8.50 -1.61 8.45
CA SER A 210 8.28 -3.03 8.73
C SER A 210 8.97 -3.44 10.03
N ALA A 211 10.28 -3.19 10.13
CA ALA A 211 11.07 -3.48 11.32
C ALA A 211 10.60 -2.69 12.53
N ARG A 212 10.32 -1.39 12.36
CA ARG A 212 9.81 -0.52 13.44
C ARG A 212 8.47 -1.03 13.98
N SER A 213 7.54 -1.38 13.09
CA SER A 213 6.21 -1.86 13.45
C SER A 213 6.30 -3.20 14.18
N LEU A 214 7.07 -4.16 13.65
CA LEU A 214 7.17 -5.48 14.27
C LEU A 214 7.80 -5.40 15.66
N LEU A 215 8.94 -4.72 15.77
CA LEU A 215 9.59 -4.51 17.06
C LEU A 215 8.66 -3.75 18.03
N SER A 216 7.82 -2.83 17.55
CA SER A 216 6.85 -2.15 18.43
C SER A 216 5.73 -3.06 18.90
N SER A 217 5.29 -4.01 18.08
CA SER A 217 4.32 -5.03 18.47
C SER A 217 4.91 -6.01 19.49
N ILE A 218 6.19 -6.34 19.34
CA ILE A 218 6.95 -7.18 20.27
C ILE A 218 7.06 -6.52 21.65
N ASP A 219 7.45 -5.24 21.72
CA ASP A 219 7.52 -4.50 23.00
C ASP A 219 6.17 -4.48 23.73
N LYS A 220 5.06 -4.41 22.99
CA LYS A 220 3.70 -4.46 23.56
C LYS A 220 3.28 -5.86 24.01
N ALA A 221 3.95 -6.90 23.54
CA ALA A 221 3.69 -8.31 23.86
C ALA A 221 4.71 -8.86 24.87
N GLU A 222 5.13 -8.04 25.84
CA GLU A 222 6.12 -8.41 26.87
C GLU A 222 7.43 -8.96 26.29
N ASP A 223 7.84 -8.42 25.14
CA ASP A 223 9.05 -8.85 24.43
C ASP A 223 9.04 -10.32 23.96
N LYS A 224 7.85 -10.95 23.80
CA LYS A 224 7.72 -12.30 23.27
C LYS A 224 7.46 -12.28 21.75
N LEU A 225 8.34 -12.92 20.97
CA LEU A 225 8.11 -13.16 19.53
C LEU A 225 7.41 -14.51 19.36
N SER A 226 6.08 -14.51 19.40
CA SER A 226 5.27 -15.72 19.20
C SER A 226 4.77 -15.86 17.75
N ALA A 227 4.47 -17.08 17.32
CA ALA A 227 3.88 -17.35 16.01
C ALA A 227 2.54 -16.60 15.80
N SER A 228 1.72 -16.51 16.85
CA SER A 228 0.47 -15.73 16.83
C SER A 228 0.70 -14.24 16.59
N LEU A 229 1.75 -13.66 17.18
CA LEU A 229 2.12 -12.26 16.94
C LEU A 229 2.55 -12.03 15.48
N VAL A 230 3.33 -12.95 14.91
CA VAL A 230 3.75 -12.91 13.51
C VAL A 230 2.54 -13.04 12.58
N ALA A 231 1.63 -13.99 12.83
CA ALA A 231 0.40 -14.14 12.05
C ALA A 231 -0.46 -12.86 12.10
N LYS A 232 -0.66 -12.27 13.29
CA LYS A 232 -1.39 -11.01 13.45
C LYS A 232 -0.73 -9.84 12.72
N TYR A 233 0.61 -9.80 12.72
CA TYR A 233 1.39 -8.80 12.00
C TYR A 233 1.22 -8.91 10.48
N LEU A 234 1.33 -10.11 9.92
CA LEU A 234 1.11 -10.36 8.49
C LEU A 234 -0.34 -10.10 8.07
N PHE A 235 -1.31 -10.61 8.84
CA PHE A 235 -2.73 -10.41 8.58
C PHE A 235 -3.13 -8.93 8.58
N LYS A 236 -2.55 -8.12 9.48
CA LYS A 236 -2.78 -6.67 9.51
C LYS A 236 -2.36 -6.00 8.20
N ARG A 237 -1.27 -6.47 7.56
CA ARG A 237 -0.83 -5.92 6.28
C ARG A 237 -1.73 -6.37 5.13
N ILE A 238 -2.10 -7.65 5.07
CA ILE A 238 -3.04 -8.18 4.07
C ILE A 238 -4.39 -7.43 4.15
N LYS A 239 -4.98 -7.34 5.34
CA LYS A 239 -6.25 -6.62 5.56
C LYS A 239 -6.22 -5.16 5.09
N ARG A 240 -5.04 -4.52 5.15
CA ARG A 240 -4.86 -3.14 4.70
C ARG A 240 -4.74 -3.03 3.18
N ILE A 241 -4.02 -3.96 2.56
CA ILE A 241 -3.65 -3.89 1.15
C ILE A 241 -4.74 -4.48 0.25
N GLN A 242 -5.25 -5.65 0.62
CA GLN A 242 -6.01 -6.49 -0.29
C GLN A 242 -7.37 -5.95 -0.71
N PRO A 243 -8.17 -5.27 0.15
CA PRO A 243 -9.46 -4.75 -0.27
C PRO A 243 -9.34 -3.78 -1.45
N LEU A 244 -8.41 -2.83 -1.38
CA LEU A 244 -8.18 -1.87 -2.47
C LEU A 244 -7.59 -2.55 -3.70
N HIS A 245 -6.71 -3.54 -3.51
CA HIS A 245 -6.11 -4.28 -4.61
C HIS A 245 -7.15 -5.06 -5.43
N VAL A 246 -8.05 -5.77 -4.74
CA VAL A 246 -9.18 -6.49 -5.36
C VAL A 246 -10.14 -5.53 -6.05
N PHE A 247 -10.44 -4.39 -5.41
CA PHE A 247 -11.26 -3.34 -6.03
C PHE A 247 -10.66 -2.86 -7.35
N THR A 248 -9.37 -2.53 -7.38
CA THR A 248 -8.70 -2.07 -8.59
C THR A 248 -8.73 -3.15 -9.67
N MET A 249 -8.53 -4.42 -9.31
CA MET A 249 -8.62 -5.54 -10.25
C MET A 249 -10.01 -5.67 -10.87
N CYS A 250 -11.05 -5.73 -10.04
CA CYS A 250 -12.43 -5.81 -10.50
C CYS A 250 -12.84 -4.57 -11.32
N LEU A 251 -12.36 -3.38 -10.92
CA LEU A 251 -12.63 -2.14 -11.64
C LEU A 251 -12.00 -2.18 -13.03
N THR A 252 -10.76 -2.63 -13.15
CA THR A 252 -10.09 -2.76 -14.46
C THR A 252 -10.85 -3.72 -15.38
N ILE A 253 -11.21 -4.92 -14.90
CA ILE A 253 -11.98 -5.90 -15.70
C ILE A 253 -13.34 -5.31 -16.13
N SER A 254 -14.04 -4.66 -15.20
CA SER A 254 -15.36 -4.06 -15.47
C SER A 254 -15.28 -2.90 -16.48
N LEU A 255 -14.29 -2.02 -16.33
CA LEU A 255 -14.07 -0.90 -17.26
C LEU A 255 -13.72 -1.39 -18.66
N ILE A 256 -12.84 -2.39 -18.77
CA ILE A 256 -12.47 -2.96 -20.08
C ILE A 256 -13.68 -3.61 -20.76
N SER A 257 -14.57 -4.24 -20.01
CA SER A 257 -15.74 -4.92 -20.56
C SER A 257 -16.86 -3.95 -20.96
N LEU A 258 -16.99 -2.81 -20.29
CA LEU A 258 -18.09 -1.86 -20.49
C LEU A 258 -17.76 -0.73 -21.46
N VAL A 259 -16.48 -0.36 -21.59
CA VAL A 259 -16.06 0.75 -22.44
C VAL A 259 -15.91 0.27 -23.88
N PRO A 260 -16.61 0.87 -24.86
CA PRO A 260 -16.36 0.58 -26.27
C PRO A 260 -14.98 1.12 -26.65
N TRP A 261 -14.07 0.20 -26.94
CA TRP A 261 -12.71 0.54 -27.33
C TRP A 261 -12.65 0.98 -28.79
N GLY A 262 -11.76 1.93 -29.08
CA GLY A 262 -11.45 2.36 -30.44
C GLY A 262 -10.65 1.30 -31.22
N PRO A 263 -10.03 1.67 -32.34
CA PRO A 263 -9.26 0.74 -33.19
C PRO A 263 -8.04 0.08 -32.51
N TYR A 264 -7.69 0.50 -31.28
CA TYR A 264 -6.60 -0.03 -30.45
C TYR A 264 -7.12 -0.82 -29.23
N TRP A 265 -8.04 -1.75 -29.45
CA TRP A 265 -8.72 -2.49 -28.38
C TRP A 265 -7.95 -3.74 -27.91
N PHE A 266 -7.13 -4.33 -28.78
CA PHE A 266 -6.49 -5.64 -28.58
C PHE A 266 -5.72 -5.76 -27.25
N PRO A 267 -4.83 -4.81 -26.88
CA PRO A 267 -4.04 -4.96 -25.65
C PRO A 267 -4.89 -4.97 -24.38
N PHE A 268 -6.06 -4.33 -24.41
CA PHE A 268 -6.99 -4.32 -23.29
C PHE A 268 -7.72 -5.65 -23.16
N ILE A 269 -8.08 -6.29 -24.28
CA ILE A 269 -8.68 -7.62 -24.27
C ILE A 269 -7.68 -8.68 -23.79
N ASP A 270 -6.42 -8.61 -24.23
CA ASP A 270 -5.37 -9.50 -23.74
C ASP A 270 -5.21 -9.34 -22.22
N THR A 271 -5.08 -8.10 -21.74
CA THR A 271 -5.02 -7.81 -20.29
C THR A 271 -6.22 -8.36 -19.52
N MET A 272 -7.42 -8.29 -20.10
CA MET A 272 -8.63 -8.82 -19.50
C MET A 272 -8.60 -10.36 -19.43
N MET A 273 -8.17 -11.03 -20.51
CA MET A 273 -8.02 -12.48 -20.59
C MET A 273 -6.99 -13.00 -19.57
N ASP A 274 -5.85 -12.32 -19.45
CA ASP A 274 -4.83 -12.62 -18.45
C ASP A 274 -5.39 -12.44 -17.04
N CYS A 275 -6.20 -11.40 -16.83
CA CYS A 275 -6.90 -11.20 -15.57
C CYS A 275 -7.88 -12.30 -15.22
N LYS A 276 -8.64 -12.82 -16.19
CA LYS A 276 -9.56 -13.95 -15.97
C LYS A 276 -8.80 -15.24 -15.65
N SER A 277 -7.60 -15.42 -16.19
CA SER A 277 -6.77 -16.60 -15.97
C SER A 277 -5.96 -16.57 -14.66
N TYR A 278 -5.43 -15.40 -14.29
CA TYR A 278 -4.42 -15.24 -13.24
C TYR A 278 -4.83 -14.33 -12.07
N TRP A 279 -6.12 -14.02 -11.91
CA TRP A 279 -6.65 -13.25 -10.76
C TRP A 279 -6.17 -13.79 -9.39
N TRP A 280 -6.06 -15.10 -9.26
CA TRP A 280 -5.65 -15.77 -8.02
C TRP A 280 -4.22 -15.39 -7.59
N ALA A 281 -3.34 -15.07 -8.54
CA ALA A 281 -1.96 -14.69 -8.25
C ALA A 281 -1.86 -13.30 -7.60
N ASN A 282 -2.75 -12.38 -8.00
CA ASN A 282 -2.93 -11.08 -7.34
C ASN A 282 -3.58 -11.23 -5.96
N LEU A 283 -4.46 -12.22 -5.77
CA LEU A 283 -5.01 -12.53 -4.45
C LEU A 283 -3.96 -13.05 -3.47
N LEU A 284 -3.09 -13.91 -3.96
CA LEU A 284 -2.02 -14.51 -3.17
C LEU A 284 -0.77 -13.63 -3.06
N LEU A 285 -0.73 -12.47 -3.73
CA LEU A 285 0.42 -11.54 -3.77
C LEU A 285 1.70 -12.23 -4.28
N ILE A 286 1.56 -13.01 -5.35
CA ILE A 286 2.63 -13.75 -6.03
C ILE A 286 2.68 -13.47 -7.54
N SER A 287 2.02 -12.41 -8.01
CA SER A 287 1.96 -12.06 -9.43
C SER A 287 3.34 -11.83 -10.06
N ASN A 288 4.34 -11.38 -9.30
CA ASN A 288 5.72 -11.19 -9.79
C ASN A 288 6.51 -12.49 -10.06
N LEU A 289 5.96 -13.65 -9.67
CA LEU A 289 6.53 -14.96 -9.96
C LEU A 289 5.99 -15.56 -11.26
N ILE A 290 4.87 -15.04 -11.76
CA ILE A 290 4.27 -15.39 -13.05
C ILE A 290 5.00 -14.59 -14.15
N PRO A 291 5.14 -15.14 -15.38
CA PRO A 291 5.63 -14.37 -16.53
C PRO A 291 4.84 -13.05 -16.70
N VAL A 292 5.52 -11.94 -17.00
CA VAL A 292 4.88 -10.60 -17.00
C VAL A 292 3.77 -10.47 -18.03
N HIS A 293 3.86 -11.22 -19.13
CA HIS A 293 2.83 -11.28 -20.18
C HIS A 293 1.51 -11.88 -19.69
N ASP A 294 1.54 -12.66 -18.61
CA ASP A 294 0.38 -13.33 -18.02
C ASP A 294 -0.12 -12.60 -16.75
N ILE A 295 0.53 -11.49 -16.36
CA ILE A 295 0.17 -10.79 -15.12
C ILE A 295 -1.09 -9.98 -15.35
N CYS A 296 -2.14 -10.34 -14.60
CA CYS A 296 -3.28 -9.48 -14.42
C CYS A 296 -2.86 -8.12 -13.84
N ILE A 297 -3.00 -7.06 -14.63
CA ILE A 297 -2.58 -5.68 -14.32
C ILE A 297 -1.06 -5.59 -14.07
N PRO A 298 -0.28 -5.12 -15.05
CA PRO A 298 1.19 -5.17 -14.98
C PRO A 298 1.79 -4.51 -13.74
N TRP A 299 1.29 -3.38 -13.25
CA TRP A 299 1.88 -2.68 -12.10
C TRP A 299 1.67 -3.35 -10.72
N THR A 300 0.93 -4.46 -10.66
CA THR A 300 0.62 -5.16 -9.40
C THR A 300 1.78 -5.99 -8.85
N TRP A 301 2.79 -6.30 -9.69
CA TRP A 301 3.99 -7.05 -9.28
C TRP A 301 4.68 -6.41 -8.07
N TYR A 302 4.64 -5.08 -7.97
CA TYR A 302 5.28 -4.33 -6.89
C TYR A 302 4.64 -4.67 -5.53
N LEU A 303 3.32 -4.82 -5.49
CA LEU A 303 2.59 -5.13 -4.27
C LEU A 303 2.93 -6.55 -3.78
N SER A 304 3.01 -7.49 -4.72
CA SER A 304 3.48 -8.86 -4.48
C SER A 304 4.90 -8.87 -3.93
N LEU A 305 5.81 -8.14 -4.57
CA LEU A 305 7.20 -7.99 -4.12
C LEU A 305 7.29 -7.40 -2.71
N ASP A 306 6.62 -6.27 -2.44
CA ASP A 306 6.64 -5.60 -1.14
C ASP A 306 6.10 -6.51 -0.03
N PHE A 307 5.04 -7.29 -0.30
CA PHE A 307 4.52 -8.25 0.67
C PHE A 307 5.49 -9.42 0.91
N GLN A 308 6.08 -9.98 -0.15
CA GLN A 308 7.11 -11.02 -0.03
C GLN A 308 8.34 -10.54 0.75
N CYS A 309 8.78 -9.30 0.51
CA CYS A 309 9.84 -8.71 1.31
C CYS A 309 9.39 -8.56 2.77
N TYR A 310 8.16 -8.11 3.01
CA TYR A 310 7.60 -7.95 4.35
C TYR A 310 7.57 -9.24 5.17
N THR A 311 7.23 -10.37 4.55
CA THR A 311 7.19 -11.68 5.25
C THR A 311 8.56 -12.13 5.75
N THR A 312 9.67 -11.62 5.19
CA THR A 312 11.03 -11.90 5.68
C THR A 312 11.38 -11.16 6.98
N THR A 313 10.67 -10.08 7.31
CA THR A 313 11.01 -9.20 8.45
C THR A 313 11.02 -9.94 9.80
N PRO A 314 10.02 -10.78 10.13
CA PRO A 314 10.04 -11.56 11.37
C PRO A 314 11.26 -12.45 11.54
N LEU A 315 11.72 -13.09 10.46
CA LEU A 315 12.90 -13.96 10.49
C LEU A 315 14.17 -13.15 10.74
N LEU A 316 14.33 -12.00 10.08
CA LEU A 316 15.48 -11.11 10.32
C LEU A 316 15.49 -10.52 11.73
N VAL A 317 14.31 -10.14 12.25
CA VAL A 317 14.17 -9.67 13.63
C VAL A 317 14.47 -10.80 14.63
N PHE A 318 14.08 -12.04 14.33
CA PHE A 318 14.45 -13.21 15.14
C PHE A 318 15.97 -13.37 15.23
N PHE A 319 16.69 -13.35 14.11
CA PHE A 319 18.16 -13.42 14.12
C PHE A 319 18.81 -12.24 14.86
N TYR A 320 18.25 -11.03 14.72
CA TYR A 320 18.74 -9.85 15.45
C TYR A 320 18.63 -10.02 16.97
N ARG A 321 17.53 -10.62 17.42
CA ARG A 321 17.29 -10.88 18.85
C ARG A 321 18.12 -12.03 19.40
N LEU A 322 18.38 -13.06 18.59
CA LEU A 322 19.20 -14.20 18.98
C LEU A 322 20.67 -13.76 19.15
N ASN A 323 21.25 -13.15 18.12
CA ASN A 323 22.60 -12.59 18.19
C ASN A 323 22.82 -11.54 17.10
N LYS A 324 23.24 -10.33 17.50
CA LYS A 324 23.53 -9.22 16.56
C LYS A 324 24.58 -9.58 15.51
N ARG A 325 25.54 -10.46 15.84
CA ARG A 325 26.54 -10.95 14.87
C ARG A 325 25.91 -11.87 13.84
N VAL A 326 25.03 -12.80 14.26
CA VAL A 326 24.29 -13.68 13.35
C VAL A 326 23.43 -12.85 12.40
N PHE A 327 22.70 -11.86 12.91
CA PHE A 327 21.95 -10.93 12.07
C PHE A 327 22.84 -10.19 11.06
N ALA A 328 24.00 -9.66 11.49
CA ALA A 328 24.91 -8.97 10.60
C ALA A 328 25.44 -9.89 9.48
N ILE A 329 25.76 -11.14 9.81
CA ILE A 329 26.19 -12.16 8.83
C ILE A 329 25.05 -12.48 7.87
N VAL A 330 23.84 -12.77 8.35
CA VAL A 330 22.69 -13.12 7.51
C VAL A 330 22.25 -11.94 6.63
N ALA A 331 22.17 -10.74 7.17
CA ALA A 331 21.84 -9.55 6.39
C ALA A 331 22.94 -9.23 5.37
N GLY A 332 24.21 -9.34 5.76
CA GLY A 332 25.35 -9.16 4.86
C GLY A 332 25.36 -10.17 3.72
N SER A 333 25.11 -11.46 4.02
CA SER A 333 25.06 -12.51 3.00
C SER A 333 23.88 -12.34 2.05
N LEU A 334 22.71 -11.92 2.54
CA LEU A 334 21.54 -11.64 1.70
C LEU A 334 21.77 -10.42 0.79
N LEU A 335 22.41 -9.35 1.29
CA LEU A 335 22.81 -8.20 0.46
C LEU A 335 23.80 -8.60 -0.62
N LEU A 336 24.82 -9.40 -0.25
CA LEU A 336 25.80 -9.91 -1.20
C LEU A 336 25.12 -10.78 -2.27
N LEU A 337 24.25 -11.71 -1.85
CA LEU A 337 23.53 -12.59 -2.76
C LEU A 337 22.66 -11.81 -3.74
N THR A 338 21.91 -10.80 -3.27
CA THR A 338 21.13 -9.92 -4.15
C THR A 338 22.02 -9.20 -5.15
N THR A 339 23.16 -8.67 -4.69
CA THR A 339 24.08 -7.90 -5.55
C THR A 339 24.71 -8.80 -6.61
N VAL A 340 25.14 -10.00 -6.21
CA VAL A 340 25.69 -11.01 -7.12
C VAL A 340 24.61 -11.48 -8.10
N ALA A 341 23.39 -11.76 -7.66
CA ALA A 341 22.30 -12.15 -8.54
C ALA A 341 22.01 -11.06 -9.59
N SER A 342 21.92 -9.80 -9.16
CA SER A 342 21.76 -8.65 -10.07
C SER A 342 22.90 -8.54 -11.09
N ALA A 343 24.15 -8.71 -10.64
CA ALA A 343 25.32 -8.66 -11.52
C ALA A 343 25.36 -9.83 -12.52
N VAL A 344 25.08 -11.05 -12.06
CA VAL A 344 25.07 -12.26 -12.89
C VAL A 344 23.96 -12.19 -13.93
N VAL A 345 22.73 -11.84 -13.55
CA VAL A 345 21.61 -11.69 -14.49
C VAL A 345 21.92 -10.63 -15.54
N THR A 346 22.46 -9.48 -15.11
CA THR A 346 22.88 -8.41 -16.02
C THR A 346 23.94 -8.88 -17.02
N ALA A 347 24.95 -9.61 -16.54
CA ALA A 347 26.05 -10.08 -17.37
C ALA A 347 25.63 -11.18 -18.35
N LEU A 348 24.85 -12.16 -17.90
CA LEU A 348 24.40 -13.28 -18.73
C LEU A 348 23.44 -12.84 -19.83
N LEU A 349 22.48 -11.98 -19.50
CA LEU A 349 21.46 -11.50 -20.44
C LEU A 349 21.89 -10.22 -21.18
N ARG A 350 23.11 -9.73 -20.94
CA ARG A 350 23.66 -8.49 -21.49
C ARG A 350 22.68 -7.32 -21.36
N LEU A 351 22.08 -7.19 -20.17
CA LEU A 351 21.02 -6.21 -19.95
C LEU A 351 21.58 -4.79 -19.98
N PRO A 352 20.88 -3.86 -20.65
CA PRO A 352 21.35 -2.49 -20.79
C PRO A 352 20.94 -1.67 -19.55
N VAL A 353 21.59 -1.93 -18.42
CA VAL A 353 21.25 -1.33 -17.11
C VAL A 353 21.56 0.16 -17.04
N PHE A 354 22.50 0.65 -17.87
CA PHE A 354 22.99 2.03 -17.83
C PHE A 354 22.38 2.95 -18.90
N GLN A 355 21.63 2.41 -19.87
CA GLN A 355 21.21 3.18 -21.02
C GLN A 355 19.67 3.32 -21.04
N PRO A 356 19.14 4.52 -20.77
CA PRO A 356 17.69 4.75 -20.66
C PRO A 356 16.89 4.36 -21.89
N SER A 357 17.48 4.50 -23.07
CA SER A 357 16.88 4.19 -24.37
C SER A 357 16.53 2.71 -24.55
N THR A 358 17.17 1.83 -23.80
CA THR A 358 17.09 0.36 -23.95
C THR A 358 16.52 -0.32 -22.71
N MET A 359 16.16 0.46 -21.67
CA MET A 359 15.46 -0.04 -20.50
C MET A 359 13.98 -0.36 -20.76
N THR A 360 13.50 -0.14 -21.99
CA THR A 360 12.23 -0.67 -22.51
C THR A 360 12.36 -2.11 -23.01
N SER A 361 13.54 -2.74 -22.89
CA SER A 361 13.69 -4.15 -23.26
C SER A 361 12.85 -5.05 -22.36
N GLU A 362 12.05 -5.90 -22.99
CA GLU A 362 11.20 -6.86 -22.29
C GLU A 362 12.03 -7.76 -21.36
N ASN A 363 13.20 -8.21 -21.80
CA ASN A 363 14.13 -9.01 -21.01
C ASN A 363 14.56 -8.32 -19.71
N TYR A 364 14.75 -6.99 -19.70
CA TYR A 364 15.08 -6.28 -18.47
C TYR A 364 13.89 -6.29 -17.50
N VAL A 365 12.67 -6.07 -18.00
CA VAL A 365 11.47 -6.08 -17.17
C VAL A 365 11.22 -7.48 -16.60
N LEU A 366 11.29 -8.49 -17.45
CA LEU A 366 11.01 -9.89 -17.14
C LEU A 366 12.04 -10.50 -16.18
N ASP A 367 13.32 -10.35 -16.47
CA ASP A 367 14.36 -11.12 -15.78
C ASP A 367 15.04 -10.35 -14.64
N TYR A 368 14.93 -9.02 -14.63
CA TYR A 368 15.59 -8.18 -13.63
C TYR A 368 14.61 -7.33 -12.81
N TYR A 369 13.68 -6.63 -13.45
CA TYR A 369 12.93 -5.57 -12.77
C TYR A 369 11.92 -6.08 -11.75
N VAL A 370 11.12 -7.08 -12.11
CA VAL A 370 10.02 -7.59 -11.26
C VAL A 370 10.49 -8.65 -10.25
N LYS A 371 11.73 -9.13 -10.38
CA LYS A 371 12.21 -10.30 -9.67
C LYS A 371 12.67 -9.97 -8.25
N PRO A 372 12.31 -10.79 -7.24
CA PRO A 372 12.63 -10.48 -5.85
C PRO A 372 14.12 -10.55 -5.55
N TYR A 373 14.84 -11.49 -6.17
CA TYR A 373 16.27 -11.71 -5.88
C TYR A 373 17.17 -10.55 -6.34
N THR A 374 16.77 -9.77 -7.34
CA THR A 374 17.50 -8.57 -7.80
C THR A 374 17.12 -7.30 -7.05
N ARG A 375 15.94 -7.27 -6.41
CA ARG A 375 15.32 -6.08 -5.81
C ARG A 375 15.16 -6.10 -4.30
N TYR A 376 15.58 -7.17 -3.62
CA TYR A 376 15.46 -7.29 -2.17
C TYR A 376 16.38 -6.32 -1.38
N GLY A 377 17.49 -5.88 -1.97
CA GLY A 377 18.53 -5.07 -1.33
C GLY A 377 18.02 -3.81 -0.62
N PRO A 378 17.31 -2.89 -1.31
CA PRO A 378 16.76 -1.68 -0.69
C PRO A 378 15.86 -1.97 0.52
N PHE A 379 15.03 -3.01 0.46
CA PHE A 379 14.18 -3.41 1.57
C PHE A 379 14.99 -3.86 2.78
N LEU A 380 16.04 -4.67 2.55
CA LEU A 380 16.94 -5.14 3.59
C LEU A 380 17.72 -3.99 4.26
N ILE A 381 18.22 -3.03 3.47
CA ILE A 381 18.81 -1.77 3.98
C ILE A 381 17.79 -1.01 4.83
N GLY A 382 16.53 -0.98 4.40
CA GLY A 382 15.41 -0.44 5.16
C GLY A 382 15.28 -1.08 6.55
N ILE A 383 15.26 -2.42 6.63
CA ILE A 383 15.20 -3.16 7.90
C ILE A 383 16.39 -2.79 8.80
N MET A 384 17.61 -2.83 8.26
CA MET A 384 18.82 -2.49 9.00
C MET A 384 18.74 -1.07 9.57
N THR A 385 18.30 -0.12 8.74
CA THR A 385 18.09 1.29 9.13
C THR A 385 17.04 1.40 10.22
N GLY A 386 15.90 0.70 10.10
CA GLY A 386 14.83 0.70 11.10
C GLY A 386 15.28 0.16 12.46
N ILE A 387 16.06 -0.93 12.48
CA ILE A 387 16.67 -1.50 13.69
C ILE A 387 17.69 -0.53 14.30
N HIS A 388 18.55 0.06 13.46
CA HIS A 388 19.57 1.01 13.90
C HIS A 388 18.94 2.26 14.53
N LEU A 389 17.96 2.88 13.87
CA LEU A 389 17.23 4.03 14.37
C LEU A 389 16.53 3.73 15.69
N ARG A 390 15.97 2.52 15.86
CA ARG A 390 15.36 2.12 17.13
C ARG A 390 16.38 2.08 18.27
N THR A 391 17.55 1.51 18.01
CA THR A 391 18.64 1.37 18.99
C THR A 391 19.20 2.75 19.38
N LYS A 392 19.48 3.60 18.39
CA LYS A 392 19.99 4.96 18.63
C LYS A 392 18.93 5.90 19.21
N LYS A 393 17.63 5.74 18.91
CA LYS A 393 16.56 6.55 19.55
C LYS A 393 16.40 6.24 21.04
N LYS A 394 16.74 5.03 21.51
CA LYS A 394 16.87 4.75 22.95
C LYS A 394 18.05 5.52 23.54
N LEU A 395 19.21 5.49 22.88
CA LEU A 395 20.43 6.20 23.31
C LEU A 395 20.26 7.74 23.29
N LEU A 396 19.69 8.29 22.21
CA LEU A 396 19.41 9.72 22.07
C LEU A 396 18.37 10.20 23.08
N ARG A 397 17.31 9.42 23.35
CA ARG A 397 16.36 9.75 24.42
C ARG A 397 16.99 9.66 25.80
N GLN A 398 17.89 8.71 26.04
CA GLN A 398 18.66 8.65 27.28
C GLN A 398 19.58 9.86 27.43
N LYS A 399 20.32 10.25 26.37
CA LYS A 399 21.18 11.43 26.38
C LYS A 399 20.41 12.73 26.56
N VAL A 400 19.26 12.89 25.89
CA VAL A 400 18.38 14.07 26.04
C VAL A 400 17.72 14.09 27.42
N ARG A 401 17.30 12.95 27.98
CA ARG A 401 16.83 12.89 29.37
C ARG A 401 17.93 13.23 30.37
N LEU A 402 19.14 12.71 30.18
CA LEU A 402 20.30 13.05 31.00
C LEU A 402 20.61 14.54 30.92
N LEU A 403 20.56 15.14 29.73
CA LEU A 403 20.76 16.57 29.52
C LEU A 403 19.66 17.39 30.21
N ASN A 404 18.39 17.00 30.06
CA ASN A 404 17.27 17.67 30.72
C ASN A 404 17.32 17.54 32.24
N SER A 405 17.69 16.38 32.78
CA SER A 405 17.88 16.20 34.22
C SER A 405 19.09 16.98 34.74
N LEU A 406 20.17 17.12 33.96
CA LEU A 406 21.30 18.00 34.28
C LEU A 406 20.88 19.48 34.29
N LEU A 407 20.09 19.89 33.31
CA LEU A 407 19.51 21.24 33.26
C LEU A 407 18.58 21.51 34.45
N GLU A 408 17.69 20.57 34.80
CA GLU A 408 16.83 20.69 35.99
C GLU A 408 17.65 20.78 37.29
N CYS A 409 18.72 20.00 37.44
CA CYS A 409 19.61 20.11 38.59
C CYS A 409 20.35 21.48 38.66
N VAL A 410 20.72 22.06 37.51
CA VAL A 410 21.37 23.37 37.45
C VAL A 410 20.39 24.52 37.74
N PHE A 411 19.11 24.37 37.37
CA PHE A 411 18.07 25.37 37.64
C PHE A 411 17.46 25.29 39.05
N LEU A 412 17.59 24.15 39.75
CA LEU A 412 17.13 23.98 41.14
C LEU A 412 18.19 24.38 42.19
N TYR A 413 19.43 24.66 41.79
CA TYR A 413 20.54 25.06 42.68
C TYR A 413 20.82 26.57 42.68
N ARG A 414 19.88 27.37 42.16
CA ARG A 414 19.93 28.83 42.13
C ARG A 414 18.63 29.36 42.72
#